data_AF-A0A959H390-F1
#
_entry.id   AF-A0A959H390-F1
#
_cell.length_a   1.000
_cell.length_b   1.000
_cell.length_c   1.000
_cell.angle_alpha   90.00
_cell.angle_beta   90.00
_cell.angle_gamma   90.00
#
_symmetry.space_group_name_H-M   'P 1'
#
loop_
_entity.id
_entity.type
_entity.pdbx_description
1 polymer ?
#
loop_
_entity_poly.entity_id
_entity_poly.type
_entity_poly.pdbx_seq_one_letter_code
_entity_poly.pdbx_strand_id
1 'polypeptide(L)'
;EQMLEERAQQIEALQKSLTEAENKAQKYEQEWSALYDRNKELLGEKHQLFQDYETLRLQKGGFGFKAMMISGCTGFLVALVLCFVYLKLKPKNPHVVAFRQFEREHLFDYELAISQGRFHDVERSMQQNMDRPEYRPIANEIEFAKNLVEAARNRCK
;
A
#
# COMPACT_ATOMS: atom_id res chain seq x y z
N GLU A 1 -33.82 -98.86 -20.53
CA GLU A 1 -32.40 -98.51 -20.71
C GLU A 1 -32.25 -97.18 -21.48
N GLN A 2 -32.88 -97.02 -22.65
CA GLN A 2 -32.84 -95.76 -23.44
C GLN A 2 -33.25 -94.48 -22.67
N MET A 3 -34.31 -94.50 -21.86
CA MET A 3 -34.71 -93.34 -21.04
C MET A 3 -33.72 -92.96 -19.92
N LEU A 4 -32.86 -93.90 -19.48
CA LEU A 4 -31.82 -93.62 -18.49
C LEU A 4 -30.60 -92.97 -19.15
N GLU A 5 -30.27 -93.38 -20.38
CA GLU A 5 -29.19 -92.80 -21.17
C GLU A 5 -29.51 -91.36 -21.62
N GLU A 6 -30.74 -91.09 -22.06
CA GLU A 6 -31.18 -89.72 -22.40
C GLU A 6 -31.13 -88.78 -21.19
N ARG A 7 -31.53 -89.26 -19.99
CA ARG A 7 -31.41 -88.47 -18.76
C ARG A 7 -29.95 -88.23 -18.37
N ALA A 8 -29.07 -89.21 -18.54
CA ALA A 8 -27.64 -89.04 -18.25
C ALA A 8 -27.00 -87.99 -19.16
N GLN A 9 -27.34 -88.00 -20.46
CA GLN A 9 -26.86 -86.99 -21.42
C GLN A 9 -27.40 -85.58 -21.11
N GLN A 10 -28.66 -85.47 -20.69
CA GLN A 10 -29.25 -84.20 -20.26
C GLN A 10 -28.56 -83.65 -19.00
N ILE A 11 -28.24 -84.51 -18.03
CA ILE A 11 -27.52 -84.12 -16.81
C ILE A 11 -26.11 -83.65 -17.14
N GLU A 12 -25.40 -84.33 -18.04
CA GLU A 12 -24.05 -83.93 -18.47
C GLU A 12 -24.06 -82.59 -19.22
N ALA A 13 -25.04 -82.39 -20.11
CA ALA A 13 -25.23 -81.12 -20.82
C ALA A 13 -25.55 -79.97 -19.86
N LEU A 14 -26.40 -80.22 -18.85
CA LEU A 14 -26.71 -79.24 -17.81
C LEU A 14 -25.46 -78.92 -16.97
N GLN A 15 -24.68 -79.91 -16.55
CA GLN A 15 -23.43 -79.68 -15.82
C GLN A 15 -22.42 -78.85 -16.63
N LYS A 16 -22.27 -79.14 -17.92
CA LYS A 16 -21.44 -78.32 -18.83
C LYS A 16 -21.95 -76.88 -18.91
N SER A 17 -23.25 -76.67 -19.10
CA SER A 17 -23.82 -75.32 -19.13
C SER A 17 -23.65 -74.55 -17.80
N LEU A 18 -23.72 -75.25 -16.67
CA LEU A 18 -23.57 -74.67 -15.33
C LEU A 18 -22.12 -74.26 -15.09
N THR A 19 -21.15 -75.12 -15.42
CA THR A 19 -19.72 -74.78 -15.33
C THR A 19 -19.33 -73.65 -16.29
N GLU A 20 -19.89 -73.59 -17.50
CA GLU A 20 -19.69 -72.45 -18.41
C GLU A 20 -20.29 -71.16 -17.87
N ALA A 21 -21.46 -71.22 -17.23
CA ALA A 21 -22.09 -70.07 -16.60
C ALA A 21 -21.29 -69.57 -15.40
N GLU A 22 -20.78 -70.47 -14.54
CA GLU A 22 -19.89 -70.15 -13.42
C GLU A 22 -18.59 -69.50 -13.90
N ASN A 23 -17.96 -70.06 -14.94
CA ASN A 23 -16.75 -69.48 -15.53
C ASN A 23 -16.99 -68.08 -16.12
N LYS A 24 -18.16 -67.84 -16.73
CA LYS A 24 -18.54 -66.51 -17.22
C LYS A 24 -18.80 -65.54 -16.07
N ALA A 25 -19.49 -65.98 -15.02
CA ALA A 25 -19.76 -65.16 -13.85
C ALA A 25 -18.44 -64.71 -13.17
N GLN A 26 -17.49 -65.62 -12.99
CA GLN A 26 -16.17 -65.29 -12.45
C GLN A 26 -15.40 -64.29 -13.33
N LYS A 27 -15.46 -64.43 -14.66
CA LYS A 27 -14.84 -63.46 -15.59
C LYS A 27 -15.47 -62.08 -15.45
N TYR A 28 -16.80 -61.99 -15.42
CA TYR A 28 -17.49 -60.72 -15.25
C TYR A 28 -17.20 -60.07 -13.89
N GLU A 29 -17.07 -60.86 -12.83
CA GLU A 29 -16.68 -60.35 -11.51
C GLU A 29 -15.27 -59.74 -11.54
N GLN A 30 -14.31 -60.42 -12.17
CA GLN A 30 -12.94 -59.92 -12.35
C GLN A 30 -12.87 -58.65 -13.22
N GLU A 31 -13.62 -58.62 -14.32
CA GLU A 31 -13.72 -57.43 -15.19
C GLU A 31 -14.34 -56.26 -14.45
N TRP A 32 -15.39 -56.52 -13.66
CA TRP A 32 -16.06 -55.50 -12.87
C TRP A 32 -15.15 -54.93 -11.78
N SER A 33 -14.40 -55.77 -11.06
CA SER A 33 -13.44 -55.29 -10.06
C SER A 33 -12.34 -54.44 -10.70
N ALA A 34 -11.81 -54.87 -11.85
CA ALA A 34 -10.79 -54.11 -12.57
C ALA A 34 -11.31 -52.74 -13.07
N LEU A 35 -12.56 -52.69 -13.55
CA LEU A 35 -13.21 -51.43 -13.94
C LEU A 35 -13.47 -50.52 -12.74
N TYR A 36 -13.87 -51.09 -11.61
CA TYR A 36 -14.10 -50.35 -10.38
C TYR A 36 -12.82 -49.68 -9.87
N ASP A 37 -11.73 -50.43 -9.79
CA ASP A 37 -10.43 -49.92 -9.36
C ASP A 37 -9.93 -48.81 -10.29
N ARG A 38 -10.03 -49.01 -11.61
CA ARG A 38 -9.67 -47.99 -12.60
C ARG A 38 -10.51 -46.73 -12.47
N ASN A 39 -11.80 -46.84 -12.19
CA ASN A 39 -12.66 -45.67 -12.01
C ASN A 39 -12.29 -44.91 -10.73
N LYS A 40 -11.92 -45.63 -9.67
CA LYS A 40 -11.44 -45.04 -8.42
C LYS A 40 -10.13 -44.25 -8.63
N GLU A 41 -9.20 -44.79 -9.41
CA GLU A 41 -7.97 -44.08 -9.80
C GLU A 41 -8.28 -42.81 -10.59
N LEU A 42 -9.14 -42.90 -11.62
CA LEU A 42 -9.55 -41.75 -12.43
C LEU A 42 -10.22 -40.65 -11.61
N LEU A 43 -11.03 -41.01 -10.60
CA LEU A 43 -11.64 -40.04 -9.69
C LEU A 43 -10.57 -39.33 -8.83
N GLY A 44 -9.54 -40.07 -8.39
CA GLY A 44 -8.39 -39.52 -7.68
C GLY A 44 -7.59 -38.55 -8.54
N GLU A 45 -7.22 -38.95 -9.75
CA GLU A 45 -6.50 -38.11 -10.72
C GLU A 45 -7.28 -36.86 -11.07
N LYS A 46 -8.59 -36.98 -11.31
CA LYS A 46 -9.47 -35.84 -11.57
C LYS A 46 -9.44 -34.86 -10.40
N HIS A 47 -9.51 -35.35 -9.16
CA HIS A 47 -9.47 -34.49 -7.99
C HIS A 47 -8.15 -33.73 -7.88
N GLN A 48 -7.02 -34.42 -8.10
CA GLN A 48 -5.70 -33.80 -8.13
C GLN A 48 -5.59 -32.74 -9.24
N LEU A 49 -6.09 -33.05 -10.45
CA LEU A 49 -6.10 -32.11 -11.57
C LEU A 49 -6.88 -30.83 -11.25
N PHE A 50 -8.00 -30.95 -10.55
CA PHE A 50 -8.78 -29.78 -10.10
C PHE A 50 -8.00 -28.93 -9.09
N GLN A 51 -7.33 -29.56 -8.13
CA GLN A 51 -6.48 -28.86 -7.17
C GLN A 51 -5.32 -28.15 -7.87
N ASP A 52 -4.65 -28.81 -8.81
CA ASP A 52 -3.57 -28.22 -9.60
C ASP A 52 -4.07 -27.06 -10.47
N TYR A 53 -5.26 -27.20 -11.06
CA TYR A 53 -5.87 -26.11 -11.83
C TYR A 53 -6.21 -24.90 -10.96
N GLU A 54 -6.75 -25.11 -9.76
CA GLU A 54 -7.07 -24.01 -8.82
C GLU A 54 -5.82 -23.30 -8.32
N THR A 55 -4.76 -24.04 -8.00
CA THR A 55 -3.48 -23.46 -7.58
C THR A 55 -2.84 -22.66 -8.72
N LEU A 56 -2.85 -23.19 -9.95
CA LEU A 56 -2.40 -22.46 -11.14
C LEU A 56 -3.25 -21.22 -11.40
N ARG A 57 -4.57 -21.30 -11.22
CA ARG A 57 -5.48 -20.16 -11.37
C ARG A 57 -5.21 -19.07 -10.35
N LEU A 58 -4.95 -19.42 -9.10
CA LEU A 58 -4.56 -18.47 -8.04
C LEU A 58 -3.21 -17.82 -8.34
N GLN A 59 -2.25 -18.59 -8.84
CA GLN A 59 -0.93 -18.08 -9.19
C GLN A 59 -0.96 -17.12 -10.39
N LYS A 60 -1.71 -17.47 -11.45
CA LYS A 60 -1.85 -16.61 -12.64
C LYS A 60 -2.79 -15.43 -12.41
N GLY A 61 -3.89 -15.62 -11.69
CA GLY A 61 -4.87 -14.57 -11.38
C GLY A 61 -4.37 -13.56 -10.34
N GLY A 62 -3.55 -14.00 -9.38
CA GLY A 62 -3.00 -13.13 -8.33
C GLY A 62 -1.76 -12.34 -8.75
N PHE A 63 -1.09 -12.68 -9.86
CA PHE A 63 0.14 -12.03 -10.29
C PHE A 63 -0.07 -10.57 -10.68
N GLY A 64 -1.12 -10.27 -11.45
CA GLY A 64 -1.44 -8.91 -11.87
C GLY A 64 -1.75 -7.99 -10.69
N PHE A 65 -2.54 -8.47 -9.72
CA PHE A 65 -2.88 -7.70 -8.53
C PHE A 65 -1.67 -7.48 -7.62
N LYS A 66 -0.82 -8.50 -7.42
CA LYS A 66 0.43 -8.35 -6.63
C LYS A 66 1.40 -7.39 -7.30
N ALA A 67 1.58 -7.48 -8.62
CA ALA A 67 2.44 -6.57 -9.38
C ALA A 67 1.91 -5.13 -9.32
N MET A 68 0.61 -4.93 -9.49
CA MET A 68 -0.04 -3.62 -9.39
C MET A 68 0.09 -3.03 -7.99
N MET A 69 -0.11 -3.82 -6.94
CA MET A 69 0.09 -3.39 -5.54
C MET A 69 1.53 -2.97 -5.28
N ILE A 70 2.51 -3.76 -5.74
CA ILE A 70 3.94 -3.43 -5.58
C ILE A 70 4.26 -2.12 -6.31
N SER A 71 3.81 -1.95 -7.56
CA SER A 71 4.05 -0.71 -8.31
C SER A 71 3.34 0.50 -7.71
N GLY A 72 2.14 0.31 -7.16
CA GLY A 72 1.38 1.38 -6.52
C GLY A 72 2.02 1.84 -5.21
N CYS A 73 2.47 0.88 -4.38
CA CYS A 73 3.14 1.18 -3.11
C CYS A 73 4.48 1.88 -3.32
N THR A 74 5.29 1.47 -4.31
CA THR A 74 6.56 2.14 -4.59
C THR A 74 6.35 3.57 -5.07
N GLY A 75 5.39 3.81 -5.96
CA GLY A 75 5.03 5.16 -6.40
C GLY A 75 4.56 6.05 -5.24
N PHE A 76 3.74 5.52 -4.34
CA PHE A 76 3.26 6.25 -3.16
C PHE A 76 4.39 6.64 -2.20
N LEU A 77 5.32 5.73 -1.93
CA LEU A 77 6.48 6.01 -1.07
C LEU A 77 7.36 7.12 -1.67
N VAL A 78 7.62 7.08 -2.98
CA VAL A 78 8.41 8.11 -3.66
C VAL A 78 7.70 9.47 -3.60
N ALA A 79 6.38 9.51 -3.81
CA ALA A 79 5.59 10.73 -3.71
C ALA A 79 5.62 11.33 -2.28
N LEU A 80 5.55 10.49 -1.25
CA LEU A 80 5.67 10.94 0.15
C LEU A 80 7.05 11.55 0.43
N VAL A 81 8.11 10.92 -0.04
CA VAL A 81 9.48 11.43 0.13
C VAL A 81 9.62 12.78 -0.59
N LEU A 82 9.14 12.89 -1.83
CA LEU A 82 9.17 14.15 -2.58
C LEU A 82 8.36 15.25 -1.90
N CYS A 83 7.18 14.93 -1.36
CA CYS A 83 6.35 15.88 -0.64
C CYS A 83 7.02 16.35 0.66
N PHE A 84 7.66 15.44 1.39
CA PHE A 84 8.43 15.76 2.58
C PHE A 84 9.64 16.65 2.26
N VAL A 85 10.40 16.30 1.22
CA VAL A 85 11.53 17.11 0.74
C VAL A 85 11.03 18.49 0.32
N TYR A 86 9.95 18.58 -0.45
CA TYR A 86 9.36 19.85 -0.86
C TYR A 86 8.95 20.72 0.34
N LEU A 87 8.29 20.15 1.35
CA LEU A 87 7.91 20.88 2.57
C LEU A 87 9.12 21.31 3.41
N LYS A 88 10.18 20.51 3.45
CA LYS A 88 11.42 20.83 4.18
C LYS A 88 12.31 21.83 3.44
N LEU A 89 12.38 21.75 2.11
CA LEU A 89 13.18 22.64 1.27
C LEU A 89 12.45 23.93 0.90
N LYS A 90 11.13 24.03 1.13
CA LYS A 90 10.41 25.29 0.90
C LYS A 90 11.15 26.39 1.66
N PRO A 91 11.80 27.34 0.97
CA PRO A 91 12.53 28.39 1.65
C PRO A 91 11.52 29.13 2.51
N LYS A 92 11.74 29.16 3.82
CA LYS A 92 10.99 30.05 4.70
C LYS A 92 11.13 31.44 4.08
N ASN A 93 10.00 32.10 3.80
CA ASN A 93 10.00 33.40 3.15
C ASN A 93 11.06 34.29 3.83
N PRO A 94 12.05 34.83 3.07
CA PRO A 94 13.16 35.58 3.66
C PRO A 94 12.65 36.77 4.48
N HIS A 95 11.50 37.32 4.10
CA HIS A 95 10.73 38.30 4.87
C HIS A 95 10.37 37.80 6.29
N VAL A 96 9.76 36.63 6.42
CA VAL A 96 9.33 36.08 7.73
C VAL A 96 10.52 35.74 8.61
N VAL A 97 11.64 35.31 8.02
CA VAL A 97 12.87 35.03 8.77
C VAL A 97 13.50 36.32 9.27
N ALA A 98 13.67 37.32 8.39
CA ALA A 98 14.23 38.62 8.73
C ALA A 98 13.37 39.36 9.76
N PHE A 99 12.04 39.34 9.60
CA PHE A 99 11.10 39.99 10.53
C PHE A 99 11.19 39.37 11.92
N ARG A 100 11.18 38.04 12.02
CA ARG A 100 11.25 37.34 13.31
C ARG A 100 12.58 37.55 14.01
N GLN A 101 13.67 37.67 13.25
CA GLN A 101 14.98 37.99 13.80
C GLN A 101 15.02 39.43 14.33
N PHE A 102 14.48 40.38 13.56
CA PHE A 102 14.35 41.77 13.95
C PHE A 102 13.50 41.97 15.22
N GLU A 103 12.34 41.32 15.31
CA GLU A 103 11.50 41.34 16.52
C GLU A 103 12.26 40.83 17.75
N ARG A 104 12.99 39.73 17.59
CA ARG A 104 13.70 39.12 18.71
C ARG A 104 14.85 39.98 19.22
N GLU A 105 15.53 40.68 18.30
CA GLU A 105 16.72 41.47 18.61
C GLU A 105 16.38 42.89 19.08
N HIS A 106 15.31 43.51 18.56
CA HIS A 106 15.11 44.95 18.72
C HIS A 106 13.81 45.38 19.39
N LEU A 107 12.78 44.51 19.45
CA LEU A 107 11.47 44.90 19.98
C LEU A 107 11.55 45.30 21.47
N PHE A 108 12.22 44.49 22.29
CA PHE A 108 12.37 44.77 23.72
C PHE A 108 13.20 46.03 24.00
N ASP A 109 14.29 46.23 23.27
CA ASP A 109 15.16 47.40 23.44
C ASP A 109 14.42 48.70 23.06
N TYR A 110 13.60 48.64 22.01
CA TYR A 110 12.80 49.78 21.57
C TYR A 110 11.64 50.09 22.52
N GLU A 111 10.93 49.09 23.01
CA GLU A 111 9.89 49.27 24.03
C GLU A 111 10.46 49.90 25.31
N LEU A 112 11.61 49.43 25.77
CA LEU A 112 12.29 49.98 26.94
C LEU A 112 12.74 51.42 26.69
N ALA A 113 13.35 51.72 25.55
CA ALA A 113 13.82 53.07 25.23
C ALA A 113 12.67 54.07 25.07
N ILE A 114 11.53 53.65 24.50
CA ILE A 114 10.30 54.44 24.43
C ILE A 114 9.76 54.73 25.83
N SER A 115 9.72 53.72 26.73
CA SER A 115 9.25 53.91 28.10
C SER A 115 10.10 54.91 28.91
N GLN A 116 11.38 55.04 28.57
CA GLN A 116 12.33 55.97 29.19
C GLN A 116 12.36 57.35 28.51
N GLY A 117 11.50 57.59 27.50
CA GLY A 117 11.44 58.84 26.75
C GLY A 117 12.61 59.06 25.79
N ARG A 118 13.43 58.03 25.51
CA ARG A 118 14.61 58.10 24.64
C ARG A 118 14.27 57.81 23.18
N PHE A 119 13.33 58.59 22.64
CA PHE A 119 12.83 58.40 21.27
C PHE A 119 13.92 58.57 20.20
N HIS A 120 14.89 59.46 20.41
CA HIS A 120 15.97 59.71 19.47
C HIS A 120 16.94 58.53 19.30
N ASP A 121 17.16 57.74 20.35
CA ASP A 121 18.05 56.57 20.29
C ASP A 121 17.39 55.44 19.49
N VAL A 122 16.06 55.32 19.56
CA VAL A 122 15.26 54.38 18.76
C VAL A 122 15.25 54.78 17.29
N GLU A 123 14.99 56.05 16.97
CA GLU A 123 15.03 56.56 15.59
C GLU A 123 16.39 56.29 14.91
N ARG A 124 17.50 56.53 15.64
CA ARG A 124 18.86 56.30 15.13
C ARG A 124 19.16 54.81 14.91
N SER A 125 18.75 53.96 15.85
CA SER A 125 18.92 52.51 15.75
C SER A 125 18.10 51.91 14.60
N MET A 126 16.86 52.37 14.41
CA MET A 126 16.01 51.96 13.29
C MET A 126 16.63 52.34 11.94
N GLN A 127 17.19 53.55 11.82
CA GLN A 127 17.89 54.01 10.60
C GLN A 127 19.09 53.12 10.27
N GLN A 128 19.91 52.78 11.28
CA GLN A 128 21.06 51.89 11.11
C GLN A 128 20.67 50.46 10.73
N ASN A 129 19.50 50.00 11.17
CA ASN A 129 18.98 48.69 10.84
C ASN A 129 18.39 48.62 9.41
N MET A 130 17.89 49.73 8.86
CA MET A 130 17.44 49.80 7.46
C MET A 130 18.59 49.61 6.46
N ASP A 131 19.81 50.04 6.81
CA ASP A 131 20.98 49.94 5.95
C ASP A 131 21.58 48.52 5.90
N ARG A 132 21.16 47.63 6.82
CA ARG A 132 21.68 46.26 6.88
C ARG A 132 21.09 45.39 5.76
N PRO A 133 21.91 44.58 5.06
CA PRO A 133 21.43 43.73 3.96
C PRO A 133 20.42 42.67 4.41
N GLU A 134 20.47 42.27 5.69
CA GLU A 134 19.59 41.27 6.31
C GLU A 134 18.14 41.75 6.46
N TYR A 135 17.92 43.06 6.64
CA TYR A 135 16.61 43.67 6.91
C TYR A 135 15.98 44.37 5.70
N ARG A 136 16.62 44.31 4.52
CA ARG A 136 16.04 44.82 3.26
C ARG A 136 14.63 44.31 2.96
N PRO A 137 14.26 43.04 3.22
CA PRO A 137 12.92 42.56 2.96
C PRO A 137 11.85 43.24 3.82
N ILE A 138 12.22 43.77 5.00
CA ILE A 138 11.32 44.36 6.00
C ILE A 138 11.49 45.88 6.14
N ALA A 139 12.18 46.51 5.19
CA ALA A 139 12.54 47.92 5.29
C ALA A 139 11.32 48.84 5.38
N ASN A 140 10.23 48.51 4.68
CA ASN A 140 8.99 49.28 4.69
C ASN A 140 8.30 49.22 6.05
N GLU A 141 8.36 48.07 6.73
CA GLU A 141 7.80 47.87 8.06
C GLU A 141 8.61 48.62 9.12
N ILE A 142 9.93 48.67 8.98
CA ILE A 142 10.81 49.47 9.86
C ILE A 142 10.54 50.97 9.65
N GLU A 143 10.35 51.41 8.41
CA GLU A 143 9.99 52.80 8.10
C GLU A 143 8.62 53.18 8.67
N PHE A 144 7.63 52.29 8.57
CA PHE A 144 6.33 52.48 9.19
C PHE A 144 6.43 52.58 10.72
N ALA A 145 7.20 51.71 11.35
CA ALA A 145 7.44 51.75 12.79
C ALA A 145 8.12 53.05 13.22
N LYS A 146 9.10 53.53 12.45
CA LYS A 146 9.75 54.83 12.68
C LYS A 146 8.75 55.98 12.64
N ASN A 147 7.87 56.02 11.64
CA ASN A 147 6.82 57.05 11.53
C ASN A 147 5.85 57.02 12.72
N LEU A 148 5.55 55.83 13.26
CA LEU A 148 4.75 55.69 14.48
C LEU A 148 5.46 56.24 15.72
N VAL A 149 6.76 55.98 15.85
CA VAL A 149 7.59 56.50 16.96
C VAL A 149 7.69 58.03 16.90
N GLU A 150 7.87 58.60 15.70
CA GLU A 150 7.87 60.06 15.49
C GLU A 150 6.50 60.68 15.83
N ALA A 151 5.40 60.04 15.42
CA ALA A 151 4.05 60.47 15.76
C ALA A 151 3.77 60.39 17.28
N ALA A 152 4.23 59.34 17.94
CA ALA A 152 4.11 59.18 19.40
C ALA A 152 4.90 60.26 20.14
N ARG A 153 6.11 60.57 19.69
CA ARG A 153 6.93 61.68 20.22
C ARG A 153 6.20 63.02 20.11
N ASN A 154 5.54 63.30 18.99
CA ASN A 154 4.81 64.55 18.78
C ASN A 154 3.55 64.69 19.67
N ARG A 155 3.00 63.59 20.19
CA ARG A 155 1.89 63.59 21.17
C ARG A 155 2.32 63.58 22.63
N CYS A 156 3.56 63.18 22.92
CA CYS A 156 4.13 63.21 24.28
C CYS A 156 4.80 64.56 24.63
N LYS A 157 4.82 65.53 23.71
CA LYS A 157 5.11 66.95 23.98
C LYS A 157 3.82 67.70 24.28
#